data_AF-A0A7C5NCA8-F1
#
_entry.id   AF-A0A7C5NCA8-F1
#
_cell.length_a   1.000
_cell.length_b   1.000
_cell.length_c   1.000
_cell.angle_alpha   90.00
_cell.angle_beta   90.00
_cell.angle_gamma   90.00
#
_symmetry.space_group_name_H-M   'P 1'
#
loop_
_entity.id
_entity.type
_entity.pdbx_description
1 polymer ?
#
loop_
_entity_poly.entity_id
_entity_poly.type
_entity_poly.pdbx_seq_one_letter_code
_entity_poly.pdbx_strand_id
1 'polypeptide(L)'
;MRILFFAVTKNQYNYFQNLANHLPYHSKVQFFPSLNLSFKGLKLLKNIDQKAILESKYREMDAKYSSKLHKYLYKKLLQFQLPWVLMVAFKPLSRYNPDYIILWNGKKFYQEIVLEVAKLLEVKTIFFENGVLPNSTTMDFVGVNASNSLPREANFYQNLEYKDSSLPQSLEIRVSKKEKKQFNTKLPKEYIFIPFQVAYDTQIIQHSPWIR
;
A
#
# COMPACT_ATOMS: atom_id res chain seq x y z
N MET A 1 -14.65 -18.72 -6.25
CA MET A 1 -13.44 -17.99 -5.85
C MET A 1 -13.57 -17.51 -4.41
N ARG A 2 -12.54 -17.72 -3.61
CA ARG A 2 -12.41 -17.27 -2.20
C ARG A 2 -11.45 -16.10 -2.12
N ILE A 3 -11.90 -15.02 -1.51
CA ILE A 3 -11.13 -13.77 -1.39
C ILE A 3 -10.93 -13.44 0.09
N LEU A 4 -9.69 -13.18 0.48
CA LEU A 4 -9.35 -12.63 1.78
C LEU A 4 -8.94 -11.17 1.62
N PHE A 5 -9.65 -10.25 2.24
CA PHE A 5 -9.24 -8.86 2.36
C PHE A 5 -8.47 -8.67 3.67
N PHE A 6 -7.29 -8.04 3.63
CA PHE A 6 -6.50 -7.75 4.84
C PHE A 6 -6.40 -6.24 5.07
N ALA A 7 -7.07 -5.75 6.12
CA ALA A 7 -7.13 -4.34 6.48
C ALA A 7 -6.25 -4.04 7.70
N VAL A 8 -5.50 -2.94 7.66
CA VAL A 8 -4.70 -2.43 8.78
C VAL A 8 -5.21 -1.08 9.32
N THR A 9 -6.24 -0.51 8.69
CA THR A 9 -6.92 0.72 9.14
C THR A 9 -8.43 0.56 9.07
N LYS A 10 -9.16 1.33 9.89
CA LYS A 10 -10.64 1.30 9.90
C LYS A 10 -11.24 1.65 8.54
N ASN A 11 -10.63 2.59 7.81
CA ASN A 11 -11.09 2.98 6.47
C ASN A 11 -10.95 1.81 5.47
N GLN A 12 -9.81 1.12 5.48
CA GLN A 12 -9.62 -0.08 4.66
C GLN A 12 -10.62 -1.17 5.05
N TYR A 13 -10.82 -1.40 6.35
CA TYR A 13 -11.76 -2.41 6.84
C TYR A 13 -13.17 -2.14 6.35
N ASN A 14 -13.67 -0.92 6.53
CA ASN A 14 -15.00 -0.53 6.07
C ASN A 14 -15.15 -0.65 4.56
N TYR A 15 -14.14 -0.19 3.81
CA TYR A 15 -14.14 -0.28 2.35
C TYR A 15 -14.15 -1.74 1.87
N PHE A 16 -13.30 -2.60 2.45
CA PHE A 16 -13.26 -4.03 2.13
C PHE A 16 -14.49 -4.78 2.59
N GLN A 17 -15.11 -4.39 3.70
CA GLN A 17 -16.39 -4.96 4.12
C GLN A 17 -17.49 -4.60 3.13
N ASN A 18 -17.50 -3.36 2.64
CA ASN A 18 -18.43 -2.94 1.60
C ASN A 18 -18.23 -3.76 0.31
N LEU A 19 -16.98 -3.95 -0.15
CA LEU A 19 -16.70 -4.81 -1.31
C LEU A 19 -17.11 -6.26 -1.07
N ALA A 20 -16.76 -6.84 0.08
CA ALA A 20 -17.09 -8.22 0.42
C ALA A 20 -18.60 -8.49 0.42
N ASN A 21 -19.42 -7.49 0.77
CA ASN A 21 -20.88 -7.61 0.81
C ASN A 21 -21.55 -7.45 -0.58
N HIS A 22 -20.89 -6.76 -1.52
CA HIS A 22 -21.47 -6.45 -2.84
C HIS A 22 -20.87 -7.25 -3.99
N LEU A 23 -19.76 -7.96 -3.76
CA LEU A 23 -19.16 -8.83 -4.75
C LEU A 23 -19.73 -10.25 -4.65
N PRO A 24 -19.95 -10.96 -5.78
CA PRO A 24 -20.51 -12.31 -5.80
C PRO A 24 -19.47 -13.39 -5.45
N TYR A 25 -18.53 -13.10 -4.56
CA TYR A 25 -17.43 -14.00 -4.18
C TYR A 25 -17.52 -14.36 -2.71
N HIS A 26 -17.14 -15.58 -2.37
CA HIS A 26 -16.92 -15.95 -0.97
C HIS A 26 -15.79 -15.10 -0.43
N SER A 27 -16.12 -14.18 0.47
CA SER A 27 -15.21 -13.13 0.91
C SER A 27 -15.09 -13.14 2.42
N LYS A 28 -13.87 -12.90 2.92
CA LYS A 28 -13.62 -12.66 4.34
C LYS A 28 -12.75 -11.42 4.51
N VAL A 29 -13.04 -10.61 5.51
CA VAL A 29 -12.21 -9.46 5.88
C VAL A 29 -11.48 -9.76 7.18
N GLN A 30 -10.16 -9.74 7.15
CA GLN A 30 -9.30 -9.79 8.33
C GLN A 30 -8.82 -8.38 8.66
N PHE A 31 -9.12 -7.92 9.88
CA PHE A 31 -8.58 -6.67 10.42
C PHE A 31 -7.34 -6.93 11.28
N PHE A 32 -6.32 -6.09 11.16
CA PHE A 32 -5.15 -6.05 12.04
C PHE A 32 -5.12 -4.70 12.79
N PRO A 33 -4.78 -4.67 14.10
CA PRO A 33 -4.33 -5.78 14.94
C PRO A 33 -5.43 -6.80 15.30
N SER A 34 -5.04 -8.03 15.61
CA SER A 34 -5.98 -9.08 16.04
C SER A 34 -5.31 -10.09 17.00
N LEU A 35 -6.10 -10.59 17.95
CA LEU A 35 -5.73 -11.74 18.79
C LEU A 35 -6.06 -13.09 18.14
N ASN A 36 -6.65 -13.07 16.93
CA ASN A 36 -6.94 -14.28 16.18
C ASN A 36 -5.67 -14.82 15.51
N LEU A 37 -4.76 -15.36 16.32
CA LEU A 37 -3.41 -15.78 15.91
C LEU A 37 -3.24 -17.31 15.86
N SER A 38 -2.21 -17.76 15.15
CA SER A 38 -1.79 -19.16 15.07
C SER A 38 -0.27 -19.27 15.22
N PHE A 39 0.19 -19.89 16.31
CA PHE A 39 1.62 -20.09 16.60
C PHE A 39 2.35 -20.94 15.54
N LYS A 40 1.64 -21.75 14.75
CA LYS A 40 2.22 -22.45 13.60
C LYS A 40 2.85 -21.46 12.60
N GLY A 41 2.33 -20.24 12.52
CA GLY A 41 2.89 -19.18 11.69
C GLY A 41 4.35 -18.86 12.06
N LEU A 42 4.73 -18.91 13.34
CA LEU A 42 6.11 -18.59 13.76
C LEU A 42 7.17 -19.45 13.06
N LYS A 43 6.81 -20.65 12.57
CA LYS A 43 7.71 -21.49 11.78
C LYS A 43 8.19 -20.79 10.49
N LEU A 44 7.34 -19.95 9.88
CA LEU A 44 7.67 -19.22 8.65
C LEU A 44 8.69 -18.10 8.85
N LEU A 45 9.00 -17.70 10.10
CA LEU A 45 10.04 -16.70 10.36
C LEU A 45 11.37 -17.08 9.70
N LYS A 46 11.67 -18.38 9.62
CA LYS A 46 12.90 -18.90 9.00
C LYS A 46 12.89 -18.81 7.48
N ASN A 47 11.73 -18.60 6.87
CA ASN A 47 11.51 -18.64 5.43
C ASN A 47 11.25 -17.25 4.82
N ILE A 48 11.21 -16.20 5.64
CA ILE A 48 11.04 -14.82 5.17
C ILE A 48 12.32 -14.01 5.40
N ASP A 49 12.58 -13.04 4.52
CA ASP A 49 13.68 -12.09 4.71
C ASP A 49 13.28 -11.01 5.72
N GLN A 50 13.36 -11.36 7.00
CA GLN A 50 13.05 -10.46 8.10
C GLN A 50 13.89 -9.17 8.05
N LYS A 51 15.15 -9.29 7.61
CA LYS A 51 16.07 -8.16 7.53
C LYS A 51 15.58 -7.17 6.47
N ALA A 52 15.27 -7.63 5.26
CA ALA A 52 14.77 -6.76 4.21
C ALA A 52 13.47 -6.02 4.60
N ILE A 53 12.51 -6.73 5.23
CA ILE A 53 11.25 -6.12 5.70
C ILE A 53 11.52 -5.02 6.74
N LEU A 54 12.36 -5.31 7.73
CA LEU A 54 12.70 -4.33 8.77
C LEU A 54 13.45 -3.14 8.19
N GLU A 55 14.45 -3.37 7.35
CA GLU A 55 15.25 -2.30 6.71
C GLU A 55 14.38 -1.38 5.84
N SER A 56 13.39 -1.94 5.11
CA SER A 56 12.41 -1.13 4.36
C SER A 56 11.72 -0.11 5.26
N LYS A 57 11.23 -0.55 6.43
CA LYS A 57 10.55 0.33 7.39
C LYS A 57 11.52 1.24 8.14
N TYR A 58 12.75 0.80 8.40
CA TYR A 58 13.77 1.59 9.09
C TYR A 58 14.17 2.81 8.27
N ARG A 59 14.32 2.67 6.94
CA ARG A 59 14.56 3.83 6.05
C ARG A 59 13.47 4.89 6.16
N GLU A 60 12.20 4.46 6.20
CA GLU A 60 11.06 5.37 6.41
C GLU A 60 11.16 6.12 7.75
N MET A 61 11.50 5.40 8.81
CA MET A 61 11.64 5.99 10.14
C MET A 61 12.83 6.93 10.24
N ASP A 62 13.95 6.57 9.61
CA ASP A 62 15.18 7.35 9.67
C ASP A 62 15.03 8.69 8.97
N ALA A 63 14.25 8.74 7.88
CA ALA A 63 13.84 9.97 7.18
C ALA A 63 12.75 10.77 7.93
N LYS A 64 11.85 10.10 8.65
CA LYS A 64 10.69 10.74 9.30
C LYS A 64 11.00 11.35 10.66
N TYR A 65 11.81 10.68 11.48
CA TYR A 65 12.06 11.05 12.86
C TYR A 65 13.49 11.60 13.02
N SER A 66 13.68 12.56 13.92
CA SER A 66 15.02 13.09 14.26
C SER A 66 15.60 12.42 15.52
N SER A 67 14.78 12.12 16.52
CA SER A 67 15.22 11.60 17.82
C SER A 67 15.76 10.16 17.74
N LYS A 68 17.01 9.96 18.19
CA LYS A 68 17.68 8.65 18.23
C LYS A 68 16.96 7.63 19.14
N LEU A 69 16.50 8.07 20.31
CA LEU A 69 15.79 7.21 21.25
C LEU A 69 14.45 6.72 20.67
N HIS A 70 13.68 7.63 20.07
CA HIS A 70 12.41 7.29 19.43
C HIS A 70 12.63 6.29 18.29
N LYS A 71 13.65 6.49 17.45
CA LYS A 71 14.04 5.52 16.41
C LYS A 71 14.34 4.17 17.02
N TYR A 72 15.21 4.11 18.03
CA TYR A 72 15.61 2.85 18.66
C TYR A 72 14.41 2.08 19.24
N LEU A 73 13.58 2.74 20.05
CA LEU A 73 12.41 2.12 20.68
C LEU A 73 11.40 1.62 19.63
N TYR A 74 11.16 2.41 18.59
CA TYR A 74 10.24 2.01 17.52
C TYR A 74 10.84 0.85 16.70
N LYS A 75 12.13 0.85 16.38
CA LYS A 75 12.80 -0.28 15.69
C LYS A 75 12.66 -1.57 16.51
N LYS A 76 12.83 -1.51 17.84
CA LYS A 76 12.56 -2.64 18.74
C LYS A 76 11.10 -3.08 18.70
N LEU A 77 10.16 -2.15 18.75
CA LEU A 77 8.73 -2.48 18.62
C LEU A 77 8.43 -3.23 17.31
N LEU A 78 9.00 -2.82 16.18
CA LEU A 78 8.81 -3.51 14.90
C LEU A 78 9.35 -4.94 14.91
N GLN A 79 10.52 -5.17 15.54
CA GLN A 79 11.07 -6.51 15.72
C GLN A 79 10.09 -7.42 16.51
N PHE A 80 9.43 -6.89 17.54
CA PHE A 80 8.41 -7.62 18.30
C PHE A 80 7.09 -7.79 17.53
N GLN A 81 6.70 -6.81 16.72
CA GLN A 81 5.44 -6.88 15.95
C GLN A 81 5.52 -7.84 14.77
N LEU A 82 6.68 -8.01 14.13
CA LEU A 82 6.86 -8.89 12.98
C LEU A 82 6.31 -10.32 13.21
N PRO A 83 6.73 -11.07 14.25
CA PRO A 83 6.19 -12.40 14.50
C PRO A 83 4.69 -12.39 14.81
N TRP A 84 4.17 -11.34 15.45
CA TRP A 84 2.73 -11.22 15.72
C TRP A 84 1.91 -11.06 14.45
N VAL A 85 2.31 -10.14 13.57
CA VAL A 85 1.67 -9.91 12.26
C VAL A 85 1.67 -11.21 11.45
N LEU A 86 2.80 -11.91 11.45
CA LEU A 86 2.93 -13.20 10.78
C LEU A 86 1.90 -14.21 11.30
N MET A 87 1.80 -14.41 12.62
CA MET A 87 0.80 -15.32 13.20
C MET A 87 -0.65 -14.94 12.88
N VAL A 88 -0.94 -13.64 12.80
CA VAL A 88 -2.27 -13.11 12.44
C VAL A 88 -2.56 -13.29 10.95
N ALA A 89 -1.56 -13.13 10.08
CA ALA A 89 -1.70 -13.36 8.63
C ALA A 89 -1.84 -14.84 8.30
N PHE A 90 -1.01 -15.69 8.93
CA PHE A 90 -0.95 -17.12 8.69
C PHE A 90 -2.25 -17.83 9.00
N LYS A 91 -2.93 -17.47 10.09
CA LYS A 91 -4.15 -18.17 10.52
C LYS A 91 -5.30 -18.11 9.48
N PRO A 92 -5.74 -16.94 9.00
CA PRO A 92 -6.77 -16.88 7.97
C PRO A 92 -6.26 -17.44 6.64
N LEU A 93 -5.03 -17.17 6.22
CA LEU A 93 -4.50 -17.70 4.96
C LEU A 93 -4.49 -19.24 4.95
N SER A 94 -4.04 -19.89 6.03
CA SER A 94 -4.01 -21.36 6.11
C SER A 94 -5.37 -22.01 6.31
N ARG A 95 -6.27 -21.41 7.11
CA ARG A 95 -7.58 -22.02 7.43
C ARG A 95 -8.65 -21.72 6.39
N TYR A 96 -8.69 -20.49 5.91
CA TYR A 96 -9.65 -20.08 4.88
C TYR A 96 -9.20 -20.51 3.49
N ASN A 97 -7.88 -20.64 3.30
CA ASN A 97 -7.24 -21.06 2.05
C ASN A 97 -7.74 -20.26 0.83
N PRO A 98 -7.65 -18.91 0.84
CA PRO A 98 -8.20 -18.09 -0.22
C PRO A 98 -7.45 -18.29 -1.55
N ASP A 99 -8.14 -18.10 -2.66
CA ASP A 99 -7.49 -18.05 -3.99
C ASP A 99 -6.70 -16.73 -4.15
N TYR A 100 -7.25 -15.64 -3.58
CA TYR A 100 -6.66 -14.31 -3.60
C TYR A 100 -6.66 -13.64 -2.23
N ILE A 101 -5.56 -12.95 -1.91
CA ILE A 101 -5.51 -11.96 -0.84
C ILE A 101 -5.46 -10.55 -1.43
N ILE A 102 -6.27 -9.65 -0.88
CA ILE A 102 -6.31 -8.24 -1.25
C ILE A 102 -5.62 -7.41 -0.17
N LEU A 103 -4.62 -6.64 -0.59
CA LEU A 103 -3.85 -5.74 0.26
C LEU A 103 -4.04 -4.29 -0.19
N TRP A 104 -4.32 -3.38 0.75
CA TRP A 104 -4.24 -1.95 0.46
C TRP A 104 -2.78 -1.51 0.49
N ASN A 105 -2.25 -1.17 -0.69
CA ASN A 105 -0.83 -1.10 -0.96
C ASN A 105 -0.14 -2.47 -0.74
N GLY A 106 1.14 -2.59 -1.07
CA GLY A 106 1.94 -3.82 -0.88
C GLY A 106 3.28 -3.60 -0.20
N LYS A 107 3.61 -2.35 0.13
CA LYS A 107 4.96 -1.91 0.50
C LYS A 107 5.06 -1.31 1.91
N LYS A 108 4.00 -1.44 2.71
CA LYS A 108 3.98 -1.00 4.11
C LYS A 108 4.30 -2.20 5.00
N PHE A 109 4.94 -1.95 6.14
CA PHE A 109 5.48 -2.98 7.05
C PHE A 109 4.54 -4.18 7.27
N TYR A 110 3.27 -3.95 7.64
CA TYR A 110 2.32 -5.05 7.87
C TYR A 110 1.98 -5.81 6.58
N GLN A 111 1.75 -5.07 5.49
CA GLN A 111 1.44 -5.63 4.17
C GLN A 111 2.61 -6.42 3.58
N GLU A 112 3.85 -5.98 3.76
CA GLU A 112 5.04 -6.71 3.32
C GLU A 112 5.13 -8.07 4.03
N ILE A 113 4.88 -8.13 5.34
CA ILE A 113 4.85 -9.39 6.09
C ILE A 113 3.74 -10.31 5.58
N VAL A 114 2.53 -9.76 5.38
CA VAL A 114 1.38 -10.54 4.89
C VAL A 114 1.64 -11.07 3.47
N LEU A 115 2.28 -10.27 2.62
CA LEU A 115 2.68 -10.66 1.27
C LEU A 115 3.66 -11.83 1.28
N GLU A 116 4.67 -11.83 2.16
CA GLU A 116 5.60 -12.95 2.30
C GLU A 116 4.89 -14.22 2.78
N VAL A 117 3.94 -14.10 3.73
CA VAL A 117 3.13 -15.26 4.16
C VAL A 117 2.26 -15.79 3.02
N ALA A 118 1.66 -14.90 2.22
CA ALA A 118 0.85 -15.29 1.07
C ALA A 118 1.68 -16.03 0.02
N LYS A 119 2.89 -15.54 -0.30
CA LYS A 119 3.83 -16.21 -1.20
C LYS A 119 4.19 -17.62 -0.73
N LEU A 120 4.54 -17.77 0.56
CA LEU A 120 4.90 -19.07 1.14
C LEU A 120 3.73 -20.07 1.16
N LEU A 121 2.50 -19.58 1.10
CA LEU A 121 1.28 -20.39 1.04
C LEU A 121 0.69 -20.44 -0.38
N GLU A 122 1.42 -19.96 -1.39
CA GLU A 122 1.01 -19.95 -2.80
C GLU A 122 -0.33 -19.24 -3.07
N VAL A 123 -0.68 -18.26 -2.22
CA VAL A 123 -1.89 -17.44 -2.38
C VAL A 123 -1.59 -16.25 -3.29
N LYS A 124 -2.40 -16.06 -4.33
CA LYS A 124 -2.25 -14.92 -5.27
C LYS A 124 -2.59 -13.61 -4.57
N THR A 125 -1.88 -12.54 -4.90
CA THR A 125 -2.12 -11.23 -4.30
C THR A 125 -2.70 -10.25 -5.32
N ILE A 126 -3.61 -9.39 -4.87
CA ILE A 126 -4.12 -8.25 -5.61
C ILE A 126 -3.89 -6.99 -4.77
N PHE A 127 -3.32 -5.97 -5.39
CA PHE A 127 -2.97 -4.72 -4.74
C PHE A 127 -4.00 -3.65 -5.06
N PHE A 128 -4.50 -3.01 -4.01
CA PHE A 128 -5.47 -1.93 -4.08
C PHE A 128 -4.82 -0.62 -3.66
N GLU A 129 -5.19 0.49 -4.28
CA GLU A 129 -4.86 1.84 -3.85
C GLU A 129 -5.98 2.80 -4.24
N ASN A 130 -5.96 4.01 -3.70
CA ASN A 130 -6.78 5.08 -4.24
C ASN A 130 -6.57 5.22 -5.75
N GLY A 131 -7.65 5.42 -6.50
CA GLY A 131 -7.55 5.69 -7.93
C GLY A 131 -6.94 7.05 -8.21
N VAL A 132 -6.38 7.20 -9.41
CA VAL A 132 -5.79 8.46 -9.89
C VAL A 132 -6.88 9.53 -10.06
N LEU A 133 -8.09 9.10 -10.45
CA LEU A 133 -9.26 9.96 -10.57
C LEU A 133 -10.15 9.89 -9.32
N PRO A 134 -10.92 10.95 -9.00
CA PRO A 134 -11.92 10.90 -7.93
C PRO A 134 -12.86 9.71 -8.06
N ASN A 135 -13.35 9.22 -6.92
CA ASN A 135 -14.31 8.12 -6.84
C ASN A 135 -13.88 6.82 -7.56
N SER A 136 -12.58 6.63 -7.73
CA SER A 136 -12.01 5.42 -8.34
C SER A 136 -11.04 4.70 -7.41
N THR A 137 -10.77 3.43 -7.70
CA THR A 137 -9.82 2.57 -7.00
C THR A 137 -8.91 1.94 -8.03
N THR A 138 -7.60 1.96 -7.77
CA THR A 138 -6.63 1.21 -8.57
C THR A 138 -6.59 -0.22 -8.06
N MET A 139 -6.72 -1.19 -8.95
CA MET A 139 -6.57 -2.63 -8.68
C MET A 139 -5.56 -3.20 -9.67
N ASP A 140 -4.58 -3.95 -9.18
CA ASP A 140 -3.52 -4.50 -10.02
C ASP A 140 -2.95 -5.80 -9.41
N PHE A 141 -2.62 -6.78 -10.25
CA PHE A 141 -2.11 -8.09 -9.81
C PHE A 141 -0.59 -8.12 -9.58
N VAL A 142 0.14 -7.11 -10.05
CA VAL A 142 1.60 -6.96 -9.93
C VAL A 142 1.94 -6.00 -8.78
N GLY A 143 1.26 -4.85 -8.70
CA GLY A 143 1.53 -3.82 -7.71
C GLY A 143 0.78 -2.52 -7.98
N VAL A 144 0.93 -1.53 -7.11
CA VAL A 144 0.27 -0.21 -7.28
C VAL A 144 1.32 0.90 -7.34
N ASN A 145 0.91 2.09 -7.79
CA ASN A 145 1.79 3.24 -8.01
C ASN A 145 2.96 2.87 -8.95
N ALA A 146 4.20 3.27 -8.67
CA ALA A 146 5.34 2.95 -9.53
C ALA A 146 5.63 1.44 -9.69
N SER A 147 5.08 0.57 -8.84
CA SER A 147 5.19 -0.89 -8.94
C SER A 147 4.06 -1.54 -9.77
N ASN A 148 3.21 -0.75 -10.42
CA ASN A 148 2.08 -1.29 -11.18
C ASN A 148 2.47 -2.01 -12.47
N SER A 149 1.51 -2.73 -13.05
CA SER A 149 1.66 -3.50 -14.29
C SER A 149 1.61 -2.67 -15.57
N LEU A 150 1.37 -1.36 -15.49
CA LEU A 150 1.24 -0.51 -16.68
C LEU A 150 2.58 -0.44 -17.44
N PRO A 151 2.56 -0.41 -18.79
CA PRO A 151 3.78 -0.26 -19.58
C PRO A 151 4.57 1.00 -19.23
N ARG A 152 5.90 0.93 -19.34
CA ARG A 152 6.80 2.06 -19.08
C ARG A 152 7.29 2.73 -20.36
N GLU A 153 7.22 2.03 -21.47
CA GLU A 153 7.67 2.51 -22.77
C GLU A 153 6.66 3.49 -23.37
N ALA A 154 7.14 4.68 -23.74
CA ALA A 154 6.31 5.70 -24.38
C ALA A 154 5.65 5.18 -25.67
N ASN A 155 6.37 4.34 -26.43
CA ASN A 155 5.89 3.73 -27.67
C ASN A 155 4.60 2.93 -27.47
N PHE A 156 4.41 2.28 -26.32
CA PHE A 156 3.16 1.59 -26.03
C PHE A 156 1.98 2.56 -26.12
N TYR A 157 2.08 3.70 -25.43
CA TYR A 157 1.02 4.71 -25.36
C TYR A 157 0.85 5.49 -26.66
N GLN A 158 1.94 5.79 -27.37
CA GLN A 158 1.88 6.51 -28.64
C GLN A 158 1.18 5.70 -29.74
N ASN A 159 1.26 4.37 -29.66
CA ASN A 159 0.63 3.45 -30.61
C ASN A 159 -0.78 2.99 -30.19
N LEU A 160 -1.33 3.52 -29.09
CA LEU A 160 -2.71 3.23 -28.71
C LEU A 160 -3.68 3.96 -29.63
N GLU A 161 -4.70 3.25 -30.10
CA GLU A 161 -5.85 3.87 -30.76
C GLU A 161 -6.72 4.55 -29.71
N TYR A 162 -6.60 5.88 -29.60
CA TYR A 162 -7.48 6.67 -28.75
C TYR A 162 -8.81 6.93 -29.46
N LYS A 163 -9.91 6.80 -28.73
CA LYS A 163 -11.20 7.31 -29.24
C LYS A 163 -11.11 8.81 -29.40
N ASP A 164 -11.68 9.31 -30.49
CA ASP A 164 -11.76 10.74 -30.80
C ASP A 164 -12.83 11.44 -29.97
N SER A 165 -12.73 11.29 -28.64
CA SER A 165 -13.58 11.96 -27.67
C SER A 165 -12.86 13.19 -27.16
N SER A 166 -13.56 14.32 -27.13
CA SER A 166 -13.05 15.55 -26.52
C SER A 166 -12.60 15.28 -25.09
N LEU A 167 -11.36 15.65 -24.76
CA LEU A 167 -10.88 15.59 -23.38
C LEU A 167 -11.73 16.49 -22.47
N PRO A 168 -11.89 16.15 -21.18
CA PRO A 168 -12.56 17.01 -20.22
C PRO A 168 -11.89 18.40 -20.22
N GLN A 169 -12.68 19.47 -20.40
CA GLN A 169 -12.17 20.84 -20.33
C GLN A 169 -12.01 21.34 -18.89
N SER A 170 -12.52 20.60 -17.91
CA SER A 170 -12.41 20.91 -16.49
C SER A 170 -11.82 19.73 -15.72
N LEU A 171 -11.08 20.06 -14.66
CA LEU A 171 -10.51 19.08 -13.73
C LEU A 171 -11.34 19.09 -12.44
N GLU A 172 -11.75 17.91 -12.00
CA GLU A 172 -12.33 17.76 -10.66
C GLU A 172 -11.24 17.93 -9.61
N ILE A 173 -11.32 19.01 -8.85
CA ILE A 173 -10.36 19.28 -7.78
C ILE A 173 -10.76 18.45 -6.56
N ARG A 174 -9.88 17.54 -6.15
CA ARG A 174 -10.06 16.81 -4.88
C ARG A 174 -10.10 17.81 -3.72
N VAL A 175 -11.17 17.76 -2.92
CA VAL A 175 -11.30 18.56 -1.71
C VAL A 175 -10.15 18.21 -0.76
N SER A 176 -9.37 19.21 -0.39
CA SER A 176 -8.28 19.04 0.57
C SER A 176 -8.86 18.72 1.95
N LYS A 177 -8.30 17.72 2.64
CA LYS A 177 -8.68 17.39 4.02
C LYS A 177 -8.30 18.47 5.04
N LYS A 178 -7.37 19.35 4.68
CA LYS A 178 -6.95 20.49 5.49
C LYS A 178 -7.37 21.78 4.78
N GLU A 179 -7.76 22.78 5.55
CA GLU A 179 -7.96 24.13 5.03
C GLU A 179 -6.72 24.58 4.25
N LYS A 180 -6.93 25.00 3.01
CA LYS A 180 -5.84 25.55 2.21
C LYS A 180 -5.46 26.89 2.83
N LYS A 181 -4.19 27.07 3.17
CA LYS A 181 -3.66 28.42 3.43
C LYS A 181 -3.88 29.23 2.16
N GLN A 182 -4.69 30.27 2.24
CA GLN A 182 -4.76 31.26 1.17
C GLN A 182 -3.49 32.08 1.23
N PHE A 183 -2.76 32.09 0.13
CA PHE A 183 -1.62 32.96 -0.04
C PHE A 183 -2.11 34.18 -0.80
N ASN A 184 -2.07 35.36 -0.18
CA ASN A 184 -2.42 36.64 -0.81
C ASN A 184 -1.31 37.17 -1.74
N THR A 185 -0.47 36.28 -2.28
CA THR A 185 0.64 36.62 -3.15
C THR A 185 0.20 36.49 -4.60
N LYS A 186 0.25 37.59 -5.35
CA LYS A 186 0.05 37.55 -6.80
C LYS A 186 1.26 36.88 -7.44
N LEU A 187 1.04 35.77 -8.14
CA LEU A 187 2.11 35.11 -8.90
C LEU A 187 2.52 36.00 -10.08
N PRO A 188 3.82 36.06 -10.43
CA PRO A 188 4.26 36.76 -11.62
C PRO A 188 3.72 36.07 -12.88
N LYS A 189 3.77 36.78 -14.02
CA LYS A 189 3.30 36.24 -15.31
C LYS A 189 4.05 34.97 -15.72
N GLU A 190 5.33 34.90 -15.40
CA GLU A 190 6.22 33.78 -15.70
C GLU A 190 6.80 33.27 -14.40
N TYR A 191 6.60 31.98 -14.13
CA TYR A 191 7.14 31.30 -12.96
C TYR A 191 7.36 29.83 -13.25
N ILE A 192 8.25 29.22 -12.48
CA ILE A 192 8.44 27.77 -12.46
C ILE A 192 7.79 27.25 -11.19
N PHE A 193 6.85 26.34 -11.33
CA PHE A 193 6.27 25.63 -10.19
C PHE A 193 7.06 24.35 -9.91
N ILE A 194 7.54 24.21 -8.67
CA ILE A 194 8.29 23.03 -8.23
C ILE A 194 7.47 22.31 -7.15
N PRO A 195 6.78 21.20 -7.48
CA PRO A 195 6.01 20.46 -6.49
C PRO A 195 6.94 19.64 -5.59
N PHE A 196 7.01 20.02 -4.32
CA PHE A 196 7.70 19.20 -3.30
C PHE A 196 6.83 18.03 -2.86
N GLN A 197 7.46 16.90 -2.56
CA GLN A 197 6.82 15.70 -2.03
C GLN A 197 7.29 15.41 -0.60
N VAL A 198 6.54 14.59 0.13
CA VAL A 198 6.93 14.18 1.49
C VAL A 198 8.17 13.28 1.40
N ALA A 199 9.25 13.68 2.06
CA ALA A 199 10.55 13.01 1.97
C ALA A 199 10.51 11.52 2.39
N TYR A 200 9.65 11.18 3.35
CA TYR A 200 9.48 9.80 3.82
C TYR A 200 8.32 9.04 3.14
N ASP A 201 7.80 9.55 2.02
CA ASP A 201 6.82 8.80 1.23
C ASP A 201 7.47 7.51 0.70
N THR A 202 6.71 6.42 0.65
CA THR A 202 7.18 5.16 0.10
C THR A 202 7.61 5.29 -1.36
N GLN A 203 6.98 6.16 -2.15
CA GLN A 203 7.38 6.42 -3.53
C GLN A 203 8.78 7.04 -3.60
N ILE A 204 9.10 7.99 -2.73
CA ILE A 204 10.42 8.61 -2.68
C ILE A 204 11.47 7.60 -2.20
N ILE A 205 11.21 6.95 -1.05
CA ILE A 205 12.18 6.03 -0.43
C ILE A 205 12.50 4.82 -1.30
N GLN A 206 11.48 4.23 -1.95
CA GLN A 206 11.66 2.98 -2.69
C GLN A 206 11.93 3.18 -4.18
N HIS A 207 11.41 4.25 -4.78
CA HIS A 207 11.48 4.47 -6.24
C HIS A 207 12.31 5.69 -6.64
N SER A 208 12.89 6.42 -5.69
CA SER A 208 13.83 7.52 -5.98
C SER A 208 15.07 7.44 -5.07
N PRO A 209 15.82 6.32 -5.09
CA PRO A 209 16.94 6.10 -4.16
C PRO A 209 18.12 7.07 -4.32
N TRP A 210 18.15 7.84 -5.41
CA TRP A 210 19.13 8.91 -5.63
C TRP A 210 18.83 10.18 -4.82
N ILE A 211 17.61 10.35 -4.31
CA ILE A 211 17.23 11.48 -3.44
C ILE A 211 17.65 11.13 -2.01
N ARG A 212 18.60 11.89 -1.45
CA ARG A 212 19.18 11.68 -0.10
C ARG A 212 18.81 12.80 0.85
#